data_AF-A0A1B6AC44-F1
#
_entry.id   AF-A0A1B6AC44-F1
#
_cell.length_a   1.000
_cell.length_b   1.000
_cell.length_c   1.000
_cell.angle_alpha   90.00
_cell.angle_beta   90.00
_cell.angle_gamma   90.00
#
_symmetry.space_group_name_H-M   'P 1'
#
loop_
_entity.id
_entity.type
_entity.pdbx_description
1 polymer ?
#
loop_
_entity_poly.entity_id
_entity_poly.type
_entity_poly.pdbx_seq_one_letter_code
_entity_poly.pdbx_strand_id
1 'polypeptide(L)'
;MSHSDEAPRMSHSDESPRANRPVRIPARLRTALHPALPARLRGHGRDRGQASIEFLGFLPILLLVALAVIQLGLAAYAVQQAGTGARAAARTASMDRADRETDPQTAGRAAMSGWVADRATISVGGGGDEVRATARVRIPSLIPGVDFGSASRSATMSQGVRAPGALGAPAQPPRTATGAPGALAQPPRTATGAPPR
;
A
#
# COMPACT_ATOMS: atom_id res chain seq x y z
N MET A 1 -22.63 68.67 11.03
CA MET A 1 -23.88 69.37 10.66
C MET A 1 -24.86 68.30 10.20
N SER A 2 -26.07 68.09 10.72
CA SER A 2 -27.01 68.90 11.51
C SER A 2 -27.65 67.96 12.58
N HIS A 3 -27.87 68.35 13.83
CA HIS A 3 -28.90 69.29 14.31
C HIS A 3 -30.28 69.03 13.71
N SER A 4 -31.15 68.41 14.52
CA SER A 4 -32.53 68.83 14.82
C SER A 4 -33.09 67.77 15.79
N ASP A 5 -33.26 68.07 17.07
CA ASP A 5 -34.33 68.92 17.63
C ASP A 5 -35.68 68.20 17.55
N GLU A 6 -36.08 67.58 18.66
CA GLU A 6 -37.47 67.66 19.12
C GLU A 6 -37.52 67.39 20.63
N ALA A 7 -37.69 68.48 21.37
CA ALA A 7 -38.07 68.47 22.78
C ALA A 7 -39.61 68.69 22.89
N PRO A 8 -40.19 68.97 24.07
CA PRO A 8 -40.98 67.99 24.83
C PRO A 8 -42.42 68.47 25.09
N ARG A 9 -43.43 67.60 24.97
CA ARG A 9 -44.81 67.81 25.46
C ARG A 9 -45.38 66.42 25.76
N MET A 10 -46.18 66.15 26.79
CA MET A 10 -47.17 66.97 27.47
C MET A 10 -47.59 66.24 28.75
N SER A 11 -47.81 67.02 29.82
CA SER A 11 -48.85 66.87 30.83
C SER A 11 -49.59 65.52 30.96
N HIS A 12 -49.28 64.78 32.02
CA HIS A 12 -50.23 63.88 32.69
C HIS A 12 -50.16 64.20 34.20
N SER A 13 -51.20 64.84 34.74
CA SER A 13 -52.29 64.20 35.48
C SER A 13 -51.93 63.92 36.94
N ASP A 14 -52.38 64.84 37.80
CA ASP A 14 -53.22 64.54 38.96
C ASP A 14 -52.88 63.28 39.77
N GLU A 15 -52.24 63.44 40.93
CA GLU A 15 -52.41 62.46 42.01
C GLU A 15 -52.38 63.13 43.40
N SER A 16 -53.55 63.05 44.03
CA SER A 16 -53.86 63.54 45.37
C SER A 16 -53.13 62.78 46.48
N PRO A 17 -52.99 63.36 47.70
CA PRO A 17 -52.23 62.78 48.80
C PRO A 17 -52.97 61.59 49.44
N ARG A 18 -52.49 60.37 49.21
CA ARG A 18 -52.94 59.19 49.96
C ARG A 18 -51.92 58.83 51.03
N ALA A 19 -52.26 59.24 52.25
CA ALA A 19 -51.74 58.67 53.48
C ALA A 19 -52.01 57.16 53.48
N ASN A 20 -50.97 56.35 53.27
CA ASN A 20 -51.05 54.91 53.40
C ASN A 20 -50.05 54.44 54.46
N ARG A 21 -50.57 54.13 55.65
CA ARG A 21 -49.88 53.33 56.66
C ARG A 21 -50.14 51.85 56.36
N PRO A 22 -49.10 51.02 56.21
CA PRO A 22 -49.19 49.60 56.57
C PRO A 22 -48.39 49.37 57.86
N VAL A 23 -49.05 49.04 58.97
CA VAL A 23 -49.43 47.68 59.38
C VAL A 23 -48.21 46.92 59.94
N ARG A 24 -48.13 46.88 61.28
CA ARG A 24 -47.29 45.94 62.02
C ARG A 24 -47.96 44.56 61.95
N ILE A 25 -47.32 43.58 61.32
CA ILE A 25 -47.75 42.18 61.32
C ILE A 25 -46.88 41.42 62.35
N PRO A 26 -47.47 40.81 63.39
CA PRO A 26 -46.72 39.90 64.26
C PRO A 26 -46.59 38.51 63.63
N ALA A 27 -45.46 37.89 63.97
CA ALA A 27 -45.02 36.57 63.56
C ALA A 27 -46.04 35.46 63.82
N ARG A 28 -46.28 34.61 62.81
CA ARG A 28 -46.62 33.18 62.92
C ARG A 28 -46.04 32.48 61.67
N LEU A 29 -44.97 31.72 61.83
CA LEU A 29 -44.92 30.25 61.99
C LEU A 29 -44.71 29.49 60.66
N ARG A 30 -43.48 28.97 60.54
CA ARG A 30 -43.08 27.64 60.05
C ARG A 30 -43.57 27.21 58.67
N THR A 31 -42.65 26.99 57.74
CA THR A 31 -42.60 25.75 56.94
C THR A 31 -41.16 25.50 56.49
N ALA A 32 -40.73 24.24 56.60
CA ALA A 32 -39.41 23.74 56.31
C ALA A 32 -38.97 24.02 54.86
N LEU A 33 -37.77 24.54 54.67
CA LEU A 33 -37.08 24.52 53.39
C LEU A 33 -35.95 23.49 53.45
N HIS A 34 -36.10 22.51 52.58
CA HIS A 34 -35.23 21.36 52.37
C HIS A 34 -33.76 21.75 52.15
N PRO A 35 -32.79 20.94 52.61
CA PRO A 35 -31.41 21.15 52.25
C PRO A 35 -31.24 20.98 50.73
N ALA A 36 -30.82 22.06 50.06
CA ALA A 36 -30.41 22.02 48.66
C ALA A 36 -29.19 21.11 48.52
N LEU A 37 -29.40 19.86 48.08
CA LEU A 37 -28.30 19.02 47.63
C LEU A 37 -27.72 19.63 46.36
N PRO A 38 -26.39 19.80 46.25
CA PRO A 38 -25.80 20.23 45.00
C PRO A 38 -26.08 19.15 43.96
N ALA A 39 -26.89 19.50 42.97
CA ALA A 39 -27.05 18.73 41.75
C ALA A 39 -25.66 18.50 41.18
N ARG A 40 -25.16 17.27 41.32
CA ARG A 40 -23.97 16.83 40.61
C ARG A 40 -24.28 17.00 39.14
N LEU A 41 -23.73 18.05 38.53
CA LEU A 41 -23.58 18.15 37.09
C LEU A 41 -22.62 17.03 36.66
N ARG A 42 -23.13 15.79 36.66
CA ARG A 42 -22.52 14.70 35.91
C ARG A 42 -22.74 15.07 34.44
N GLY A 43 -21.73 15.76 33.90
CA GLY A 43 -21.68 16.19 32.51
C GLY A 43 -22.08 15.04 31.60
N HIS A 44 -23.13 15.28 30.82
CA HIS A 44 -23.62 14.43 29.73
C HIS A 44 -22.70 14.51 28.51
N GLY A 45 -21.40 14.25 28.71
CA GLY A 45 -20.37 14.28 27.67
C GLY A 45 -19.71 12.94 27.39
N ARG A 46 -20.21 11.84 27.97
CA ARG A 46 -19.59 10.50 27.84
C ARG A 46 -20.01 9.75 26.57
N ASP A 47 -21.14 10.09 25.96
CA ASP A 47 -21.66 9.33 24.82
C ASP A 47 -20.88 9.58 23.51
N ARG A 48 -20.17 10.71 23.41
CA ARG A 48 -19.35 11.01 22.21
C ARG A 48 -17.93 10.45 22.28
N GLY A 49 -17.43 10.13 23.48
CA GLY A 49 -16.09 9.56 23.68
C GLY A 49 -16.06 8.03 23.70
N GLN A 50 -17.20 7.39 23.97
CA GLN A 50 -17.30 5.93 24.03
C GLN A 50 -17.02 5.28 22.65
N ALA A 51 -17.62 5.81 21.59
CA ALA A 51 -17.40 5.30 20.23
C ALA A 51 -15.92 5.42 19.81
N SER A 52 -15.25 6.54 20.12
CA SER A 52 -13.84 6.73 19.80
C SER A 52 -12.91 5.76 20.55
N ILE A 53 -13.25 5.37 21.77
CA ILE A 53 -12.49 4.39 22.57
C ILE A 53 -12.69 2.97 22.04
N GLU A 54 -13.89 2.63 21.57
CA GLU A 54 -14.15 1.32 20.92
C GLU A 54 -13.35 1.17 19.62
N PHE A 55 -13.27 2.21 18.79
CA PHE A 55 -12.44 2.21 17.59
C PHE A 55 -10.94 2.12 17.91
N LEU A 56 -10.49 2.68 19.04
CA LEU A 56 -9.11 2.52 19.50
C LEU A 56 -8.77 1.05 19.81
N GLY A 57 -9.76 0.23 20.16
CA GLY A 57 -9.62 -1.22 20.30
C GLY A 57 -9.36 -1.94 18.98
N PHE A 58 -9.91 -1.44 17.86
CA PHE A 58 -9.70 -2.02 16.52
C PHE A 58 -8.43 -1.50 15.83
N LEU A 59 -7.98 -0.28 16.16
CA LEU A 59 -6.76 0.31 15.61
C LEU A 59 -5.53 -0.63 15.64
N PRO A 60 -5.19 -1.32 16.75
CA PRO A 60 -4.05 -2.24 16.76
C PRO A 60 -4.25 -3.43 15.83
N ILE A 61 -5.48 -3.95 15.71
CA ILE A 61 -5.80 -5.05 14.78
C ILE A 61 -5.60 -4.59 13.33
N LEU A 62 -6.13 -3.41 12.98
CA LEU A 62 -5.94 -2.83 11.65
C LEU A 62 -4.46 -2.60 11.33
N LEU A 63 -3.68 -2.15 12.31
CA LEU A 63 -2.23 -1.98 12.16
C LEU A 63 -1.52 -3.32 11.90
N LEU A 64 -1.87 -4.37 12.66
CA LEU A 64 -1.31 -5.71 12.45
C LEU A 64 -1.66 -6.27 11.07
N VAL A 65 -2.89 -6.07 10.61
CA VAL A 65 -3.32 -6.49 9.26
C VAL A 65 -2.57 -5.71 8.18
N ALA A 66 -2.46 -4.38 8.31
CA ALA A 66 -1.70 -3.56 7.39
C ALA A 66 -0.23 -4.00 7.32
N LEU A 67 0.38 -4.28 8.48
CA LEU A 67 1.74 -4.81 8.56
C LEU A 67 1.87 -6.18 7.89
N ALA A 68 0.90 -7.07 8.10
CA ALA A 68 0.87 -8.38 7.45
C ALA A 68 0.79 -8.26 5.92
N VAL A 69 -0.02 -7.34 5.40
CA VAL A 69 -0.11 -7.06 3.96
C VAL A 69 1.22 -6.53 3.42
N ILE A 70 1.86 -5.59 4.12
CA ILE A 70 3.17 -5.07 3.74
C ILE A 70 4.21 -6.19 3.71
N GLN A 71 4.22 -7.06 4.73
CA GLN A 71 5.12 -8.21 4.81
C GLN A 71 4.90 -9.19 3.66
N LEU A 72 3.64 -9.47 3.32
CA LEU A 72 3.31 -10.32 2.18
C LEU A 72 3.80 -9.69 0.86
N GLY A 73 3.65 -8.38 0.70
CA GLY A 73 4.18 -7.63 -0.43
C GLY A 73 5.70 -7.73 -0.54
N LEU A 74 6.43 -7.57 0.58
CA LEU A 74 7.89 -7.71 0.63
C LEU A 74 8.35 -9.14 0.31
N ALA A 75 7.62 -10.16 0.79
CA ALA A 75 7.91 -11.55 0.47
C ALA A 75 7.73 -11.83 -1.04
N ALA A 76 6.63 -11.35 -1.63
CA ALA A 76 6.38 -11.47 -3.06
C ALA A 76 7.47 -10.76 -3.89
N TYR A 77 7.86 -9.56 -3.48
CA TYR A 77 8.93 -8.81 -4.13
C TYR A 77 10.27 -9.54 -4.07
N ALA A 78 10.64 -10.12 -2.92
CA ALA A 78 11.86 -10.91 -2.77
C ALA A 78 11.86 -12.15 -3.68
N VAL A 79 10.71 -12.82 -3.84
CA VAL A 79 10.53 -13.94 -4.77
C VAL A 79 10.76 -13.50 -6.22
N GLN A 80 10.20 -12.35 -6.61
CA GLN A 80 10.38 -11.81 -7.96
C GLN A 80 11.85 -11.51 -8.23
N GLN A 81 12.53 -10.85 -7.29
CA GLN A 81 13.95 -10.52 -7.43
C GLN A 81 14.85 -11.75 -7.45
N ALA A 82 14.56 -12.77 -6.64
CA ALA A 82 15.26 -14.06 -6.71
C ALA A 82 15.12 -14.66 -8.12
N GLY A 83 13.93 -14.61 -8.73
CA GLY A 83 13.73 -15.08 -10.10
C GLY A 83 14.54 -14.29 -11.14
N THR A 84 14.66 -12.97 -10.99
CA THR A 84 15.45 -12.12 -11.88
C THR A 84 16.94 -12.48 -11.81
N GLY A 85 17.50 -12.53 -10.60
CA GLY A 85 18.91 -12.86 -10.43
C GLY A 85 19.25 -14.31 -10.77
N ALA A 86 18.36 -15.27 -10.50
CA ALA A 86 18.56 -16.67 -10.91
C ALA A 86 18.66 -16.79 -12.44
N ARG A 87 17.79 -16.10 -13.19
CA ARG A 87 17.84 -16.12 -14.66
C ARG A 87 19.08 -15.43 -15.21
N ALA A 88 19.48 -14.30 -14.63
CA ALA A 88 20.70 -13.61 -15.03
C ALA A 88 21.94 -14.48 -14.77
N ALA A 89 22.04 -15.07 -13.57
CA ALA A 89 23.11 -16.01 -13.23
C ALA A 89 23.11 -17.24 -14.16
N ALA A 90 21.95 -17.82 -14.47
CA ALA A 90 21.88 -18.98 -15.37
C ALA A 90 22.38 -18.66 -16.79
N ARG A 91 22.03 -17.48 -17.33
CA ARG A 91 22.52 -17.04 -18.65
C ARG A 91 24.04 -16.90 -18.66
N THR A 92 24.60 -16.18 -17.69
CA THR A 92 26.06 -16.01 -17.59
C THR A 92 26.76 -17.34 -17.35
N ALA A 93 26.18 -18.21 -16.53
CA ALA A 93 26.72 -19.54 -16.27
C ALA A 93 26.68 -20.45 -17.51
N SER A 94 25.69 -20.29 -18.39
CA SER A 94 25.60 -21.05 -19.65
C SER A 94 26.63 -20.65 -20.72
N MET A 95 27.28 -19.49 -20.60
CA MET A 95 28.35 -19.07 -21.51
C MET A 95 29.65 -19.84 -21.26
N ASP A 96 30.53 -19.93 -22.26
CA ASP A 96 31.87 -20.46 -22.05
C ASP A 96 32.70 -19.55 -21.15
N ARG A 97 33.60 -20.13 -20.37
CA ARG A 97 34.40 -19.35 -19.39
C ARG A 97 35.25 -18.27 -20.04
N ALA A 98 35.70 -18.49 -21.28
CA ALA A 98 36.48 -17.52 -22.05
C ALA A 98 35.65 -16.31 -22.48
N ASP A 99 34.34 -16.48 -22.67
CA ASP A 99 33.43 -15.44 -23.17
C ASP A 99 32.69 -14.70 -22.05
N ARG A 100 32.85 -15.13 -20.79
CA ARG A 100 32.22 -14.49 -19.63
C ARG A 100 33.00 -13.25 -19.21
N GLU A 101 32.33 -12.10 -19.28
CA GLU A 101 32.84 -10.84 -18.73
C GLU A 101 32.83 -10.80 -17.19
N THR A 102 31.92 -11.53 -16.55
CA THR A 102 31.82 -11.57 -15.09
C THR A 102 31.37 -12.93 -14.55
N ASP A 103 31.60 -13.15 -13.26
CA ASP A 103 31.17 -14.35 -12.56
C ASP A 103 29.62 -14.42 -12.48
N PRO A 104 28.99 -15.58 -12.72
CA PRO A 104 27.53 -15.72 -12.71
C PRO A 104 26.83 -15.23 -11.44
N GLN A 105 27.48 -15.36 -10.27
CA GLN A 105 26.92 -14.89 -9.00
C GLN A 105 26.89 -13.35 -8.97
N THR A 106 27.91 -12.71 -9.55
CA THR A 106 27.98 -11.24 -9.67
C THR A 106 26.94 -10.74 -10.66
N ALA A 107 26.80 -11.38 -11.83
CA ALA A 107 25.77 -11.05 -12.81
C ALA A 107 24.35 -11.19 -12.24
N GLY A 108 24.11 -12.26 -11.48
CA GLY A 108 22.83 -12.47 -10.80
C GLY A 108 22.50 -11.40 -9.76
N ARG A 109 23.50 -10.95 -8.98
CA ARG A 109 23.32 -9.86 -7.99
C ARG A 109 23.12 -8.50 -8.65
N ALA A 110 23.86 -8.20 -9.71
CA ALA A 110 23.74 -6.96 -10.46
C ALA A 110 22.36 -6.79 -11.12
N ALA A 111 21.67 -7.90 -11.39
CA ALA A 111 20.30 -7.90 -11.92
C ALA A 111 19.21 -7.66 -10.85
N MET A 112 19.57 -7.59 -9.56
CA MET A 112 18.65 -7.31 -8.45
C MET A 112 18.80 -5.87 -7.96
N SER A 113 17.84 -5.38 -7.18
CA SER A 113 18.01 -4.11 -6.46
C SER A 113 19.08 -4.24 -5.36
N GLY A 114 19.85 -3.18 -5.11
CA GLY A 114 21.01 -3.23 -4.20
C GLY A 114 20.70 -3.82 -2.83
N TRP A 115 19.64 -3.35 -2.16
CA TRP A 115 19.25 -3.86 -0.85
C TRP A 115 18.86 -5.34 -0.82
N VAL A 116 18.36 -5.86 -1.95
CA VAL A 116 18.03 -7.29 -2.12
C VAL A 116 19.28 -8.09 -2.42
N ALA A 117 20.15 -7.56 -3.30
CA ALA A 117 21.42 -8.17 -3.68
C ALA A 117 22.33 -8.39 -2.46
N ASP A 118 22.39 -7.43 -1.54
CA ASP A 118 23.16 -7.52 -0.29
C ASP A 118 22.67 -8.65 0.62
N ARG A 119 21.38 -8.99 0.50
CA ARG A 119 20.73 -10.08 1.26
C ARG A 119 20.54 -11.35 0.42
N ALA A 120 21.15 -11.40 -0.76
CA ALA A 120 21.02 -12.50 -1.69
C ALA A 120 22.25 -13.42 -1.69
N THR A 121 21.99 -14.72 -1.65
CA THR A 121 22.96 -15.76 -1.93
C THR A 121 22.60 -16.41 -3.26
N ILE A 122 23.57 -16.49 -4.17
CA ILE A 122 23.39 -17.13 -5.48
C ILE A 122 24.34 -18.30 -5.56
N SER A 123 23.80 -19.48 -5.89
CA SER A 123 24.55 -20.71 -6.10
C SER A 123 24.32 -21.20 -7.51
N VAL A 124 25.39 -21.51 -8.22
CA VAL A 124 25.33 -22.09 -9.57
C VAL A 124 25.88 -23.51 -9.50
N GLY A 125 25.12 -24.44 -10.06
CA GLY A 125 25.49 -25.84 -10.20
C GLY A 125 24.89 -26.39 -11.49
N GLY A 126 25.00 -27.70 -11.69
CA GLY A 126 24.58 -28.33 -12.94
C GLY A 126 25.52 -29.46 -13.31
N GLY A 127 25.12 -30.29 -14.27
CA GLY A 127 25.87 -31.45 -14.70
C GLY A 127 25.48 -31.85 -16.12
N GLY A 128 26.45 -32.36 -16.88
CA GLY A 128 26.28 -32.58 -18.31
C GLY A 128 26.08 -31.26 -19.06
N ASP A 129 25.08 -31.22 -19.93
CA ASP A 129 24.74 -30.07 -20.77
C ASP A 129 23.74 -29.11 -20.10
N GLU A 130 23.50 -29.23 -18.79
CA GLU A 130 22.57 -28.37 -18.06
C GLU A 130 23.25 -27.55 -16.96
N VAL A 131 22.88 -26.27 -16.89
CA VAL A 131 23.30 -25.33 -15.87
C VAL A 131 22.10 -24.83 -15.09
N ARG A 132 22.14 -24.94 -13.77
CA ARG A 132 21.13 -24.47 -12.84
C ARG A 132 21.69 -23.40 -11.91
N ALA A 133 21.12 -22.20 -11.96
CA ALA A 133 21.38 -21.15 -10.99
C ALA A 133 20.21 -21.03 -10.01
N THR A 134 20.51 -20.92 -8.71
CA THR A 134 19.54 -20.72 -7.64
C THR A 134 19.86 -19.45 -6.90
N ALA A 135 18.89 -18.56 -6.78
CA ALA A 135 18.99 -17.34 -5.99
C ALA A 135 18.08 -17.44 -4.76
N ARG A 136 18.66 -17.13 -3.60
CA ARG A 136 17.98 -17.09 -2.31
C ARG A 136 18.09 -15.70 -1.71
N VAL A 137 16.97 -15.10 -1.34
CA VAL A 137 16.87 -13.75 -0.76
C VAL A 137 16.24 -13.85 0.63
N ARG A 138 16.87 -13.24 1.63
CA ARG A 138 16.30 -13.17 3.00
C ARG A 138 15.20 -12.10 3.08
N ILE A 139 14.03 -12.49 3.59
CA ILE A 139 12.88 -11.58 3.74
C ILE A 139 13.03 -10.82 5.07
N PRO A 140 12.97 -9.48 5.09
CA PRO A 140 13.01 -8.73 6.34
C PRO A 140 11.77 -8.97 7.20
N SER A 141 11.97 -9.13 8.51
CA SER A 141 10.87 -9.16 9.47
C SER A 141 10.59 -7.77 10.03
N LEU A 142 9.33 -7.35 9.97
CA LEU A 142 8.85 -6.11 10.58
C LEU A 142 8.08 -6.35 11.88
N ILE A 143 7.80 -7.60 12.25
CA ILE A 143 7.10 -7.96 13.49
C ILE A 143 8.12 -8.49 14.49
N PRO A 144 8.31 -7.83 15.66
CA PRO A 144 9.19 -8.34 16.70
C PRO A 144 8.80 -9.77 17.09
N GLY A 145 9.74 -10.71 16.99
CA GLY A 145 9.53 -12.12 17.36
C GLY A 145 9.03 -13.05 16.24
N VAL A 146 8.82 -12.57 15.01
CA VAL A 146 8.47 -13.42 13.85
C VAL A 146 9.64 -13.47 12.87
N ASP A 147 9.99 -14.66 12.36
CA ASP A 147 10.95 -14.83 11.26
C ASP A 147 10.22 -15.33 10.00
N PHE A 148 10.39 -14.63 8.89
CA PHE A 148 9.77 -14.94 7.60
C PHE A 148 10.69 -15.74 6.67
N GLY A 149 11.94 -16.00 7.09
CA GLY A 149 12.87 -16.88 6.39
C GLY A 149 13.38 -16.30 5.06
N SER A 150 13.49 -17.16 4.04
CA SER A 150 14.10 -16.81 2.75
C SER A 150 13.23 -17.24 1.56
N ALA A 151 13.12 -16.35 0.58
CA ALA A 151 12.57 -16.67 -0.74
C ALA A 151 13.65 -17.32 -1.61
N SER A 152 13.32 -18.42 -2.30
CA SER A 152 14.25 -19.12 -3.21
C SER A 152 13.61 -19.35 -4.57
N ARG A 153 14.39 -19.14 -5.64
CA ARG A 153 14.02 -19.47 -7.03
C ARG A 153 15.23 -19.99 -7.80
N SER A 154 14.97 -20.93 -8.70
CA SER A 154 15.99 -21.55 -9.55
C SER A 154 15.63 -21.38 -11.02
N ALA A 155 16.64 -21.26 -11.86
CA ALA A 155 16.54 -21.28 -13.32
C ALA A 155 17.54 -22.28 -13.88
N THR A 156 17.09 -23.12 -14.81
CA THR A 156 17.93 -24.09 -15.53
C THR A 156 18.01 -23.69 -17.00
N MET A 157 19.20 -23.75 -17.60
CA MET A 157 19.44 -23.52 -19.01
C MET A 157 20.35 -24.62 -19.56
N SER A 158 20.09 -25.08 -20.78
CA SER A 158 21.00 -25.98 -21.49
C SER A 158 22.23 -25.20 -21.95
N GLN A 159 23.43 -25.69 -21.66
CA GLN A 159 24.63 -25.25 -22.34
C GLN A 159 24.58 -25.81 -23.76
N GLY A 160 24.73 -24.93 -24.74
CA GLY A 160 24.74 -25.28 -26.15
C GLY A 160 26.02 -26.03 -26.51
N VAL A 161 26.21 -27.25 -26.00
CA VAL A 161 27.12 -28.22 -26.59
C VAL A 161 26.48 -28.67 -27.90
N ARG A 162 27.16 -28.37 -29.01
CA ARG A 162 26.89 -29.00 -30.30
C ARG A 162 26.94 -30.51 -30.07
N ALA A 163 25.79 -31.18 -30.22
CA ALA A 163 25.68 -32.63 -30.03
C ALA A 163 26.87 -33.35 -30.68
N PRO A 164 27.69 -34.10 -29.91
CA PRO A 164 28.73 -34.98 -30.46
C PRO A 164 28.03 -36.14 -31.18
N GLY A 165 27.60 -35.88 -32.41
CA GLY A 165 26.76 -36.75 -33.25
C GLY A 165 26.30 -36.08 -34.54
N ALA A 166 26.32 -34.74 -34.62
CA ALA A 166 26.01 -33.99 -35.85
C ALA A 166 27.18 -33.88 -36.84
N LEU A 167 28.04 -34.91 -36.90
CA LEU A 167 29.08 -35.08 -37.94
C LEU A 167 28.64 -36.02 -39.07
N GLY A 168 27.35 -36.36 -39.14
CA GLY A 168 26.78 -37.23 -40.18
C GLY A 168 25.58 -36.66 -40.96
N ALA A 169 25.25 -35.37 -40.82
CA ALA A 169 24.17 -34.79 -41.62
C ALA A 169 24.73 -34.34 -42.99
N PRO A 170 24.26 -34.88 -44.14
CA PRO A 170 24.69 -34.39 -45.43
C PRO A 170 24.29 -32.92 -45.57
N ALA A 171 25.19 -32.13 -46.16
CA ALA A 171 25.02 -30.72 -46.44
C ALA A 171 23.60 -30.43 -46.95
N GLN A 172 22.84 -29.62 -46.21
CA GLN A 172 21.59 -29.10 -46.72
C GLN A 172 21.93 -28.19 -47.91
N PRO A 173 21.49 -28.51 -49.14
CA PRO A 173 21.74 -27.65 -50.28
C PRO A 173 21.05 -26.29 -50.05
N PRO A 174 21.56 -25.21 -50.66
CA PRO A 174 21.00 -23.88 -50.52
C PRO A 174 19.51 -23.96 -50.90
N ARG A 175 18.64 -23.52 -49.99
CA ARG A 175 17.20 -23.43 -50.25
C ARG A 175 16.99 -22.40 -51.35
N THR A 176 16.99 -22.87 -52.59
CA THR A 176 16.51 -22.13 -53.73
C THR A 176 15.02 -21.87 -53.50
N ALA A 177 14.68 -20.61 -53.32
CA ALA A 177 13.32 -20.13 -53.34
C ALA A 177 12.76 -20.37 -54.75
N THR A 178 12.03 -21.47 -54.92
CA THR A 178 11.23 -21.77 -56.11
C THR A 178 9.82 -22.10 -55.64
N GLY A 179 8.86 -21.37 -56.21
CA GLY A 179 7.57 -21.07 -55.61
C GLY A 179 6.54 -22.19 -55.55
N ALA A 180 5.44 -21.86 -54.88
CA ALA A 180 4.12 -22.12 -55.42
C ALA A 180 3.09 -21.11 -54.83
N PRO A 181 2.16 -20.62 -55.66
CA PRO A 181 1.14 -19.63 -55.32
C PRO A 181 -0.07 -20.31 -54.67
N GLY A 182 -0.65 -19.66 -53.66
CA GLY A 182 -1.82 -20.21 -52.97
C GLY A 182 -2.48 -19.15 -52.11
N ALA A 183 -3.30 -18.35 -52.77
CA ALA A 183 -4.15 -17.33 -52.19
C ALA A 183 -4.97 -17.86 -51.00
N LEU A 184 -4.99 -17.13 -49.90
CA LEU A 184 -6.21 -16.85 -49.15
C LEU A 184 -6.13 -15.40 -48.64
N ALA A 185 -7.17 -14.66 -49.01
CA ALA A 185 -7.31 -13.22 -48.92
C ALA A 185 -7.27 -12.68 -47.49
N GLN A 186 -6.56 -11.57 -47.30
CA GLN A 186 -6.79 -10.68 -46.16
C GLN A 186 -7.96 -9.75 -46.49
N PRO A 187 -9.04 -9.69 -45.68
CA PRO A 187 -10.07 -8.68 -45.86
C PRO A 187 -9.52 -7.28 -45.52
N PRO A 188 -10.00 -6.22 -46.17
CA PRO A 188 -9.53 -4.86 -45.92
C PRO A 188 -9.92 -4.42 -44.51
N ARG A 189 -8.94 -3.99 -43.72
CA ARG A 189 -9.17 -3.32 -42.44
C ARG A 189 -9.93 -2.02 -42.73
N THR A 190 -11.23 -2.03 -42.46
CA THR A 190 -12.06 -0.83 -42.47
C THR A 190 -11.56 0.11 -41.38
N ALA A 191 -11.11 1.28 -41.83
CA ALA A 191 -10.87 2.43 -40.99
C ALA A 191 -12.20 2.84 -40.33
N THR A 192 -12.37 2.56 -39.04
CA THR A 192 -13.24 3.35 -38.17
C THR A 192 -12.52 4.68 -37.99
N GLY A 193 -12.96 5.79 -38.56
CA GLY A 193 -14.34 6.27 -38.57
C GLY A 193 -14.54 7.15 -37.34
N ALA A 194 -13.81 8.26 -37.26
CA ALA A 194 -14.09 9.37 -36.36
C ALA A 194 -14.84 10.45 -37.15
N PRO A 195 -16.06 10.82 -36.73
CA PRO A 195 -16.45 12.23 -36.78
C PRO A 195 -17.43 12.61 -35.62
N PRO A 196 -17.89 13.87 -35.51
CA PRO A 196 -17.10 15.09 -35.32
C PRO A 196 -17.64 15.98 -34.16
N ARG A 197 -16.84 17.02 -33.86
CA ARG A 197 -17.05 18.22 -33.00
C ARG A 197 -16.56 18.13 -31.56
#